data_AF-A0A7J8JW25-F1
#
_entry.id   AF-A0A7J8JW25-F1
#
_cell.length_a   1.000
_cell.length_b   1.000
_cell.length_c   1.000
_cell.angle_alpha   90.00
_cell.angle_beta   90.00
_cell.angle_gamma   90.00
#
_symmetry.space_group_name_H-M   'P 1'
#
loop_
_entity.id
_entity.type
_entity.pdbx_description
1 polymer ?
#
loop_
_entity_poly.entity_id
_entity_poly.type
_entity_poly.pdbx_seq_one_letter_code
_entity_poly.pdbx_strand_id
1 'polypeptide(L)'
;MLRSTSTVTLLSGGGTRTPGTPSRRANVCRLRLTVPPESPISEESEKKFEGKEQHPDPSNGEPTRKLPQGVVYGVVRRSDQNQQKEMVVYGWSTNQLKEEMNYIKDVRATLEKVRKRMYGDYDEMRQKIRQITQELSVSQAQKDYLENHIQTQSSALDSVNAVSSALASDSIDLQKTLVDVTLENSDIKDQIRNLQQTYQASMDKLQEKQRQLEAAHVENQLLKMKVESSHAANAEAMREMTRKLYGQYEDRLREEQRRHGAEKEALLEETNSFLKMIEEANKKMQVAEISLEEKDQRIGELDRLIERMEKERHQLQRQLLEHEREMSGEMTASDDERYQQLEEASASLRERIRHLDDMVHCQQKKVKQMVEEHSVSLSTKWKC
;
A
#
# COMPACT_ATOMS: atom_id res chain seq x y z
N MET A 1 -5.95 20.57 22.52
CA MET A 1 -6.92 21.51 21.92
C MET A 1 -7.16 21.16 20.46
N LEU A 2 -8.37 20.65 20.19
CA LEU A 2 -9.23 20.97 19.03
C LEU A 2 -8.62 20.80 17.63
N ARG A 3 -8.79 19.67 16.91
CA ARG A 3 -9.97 19.09 16.22
C ARG A 3 -10.60 19.95 15.11
N SER A 4 -10.68 19.29 13.94
CA SER A 4 -11.67 19.37 12.85
C SER A 4 -11.56 20.59 11.95
N THR A 5 -11.78 20.55 10.63
CA THR A 5 -12.72 19.83 9.71
C THR A 5 -12.16 20.01 8.28
N SER A 6 -12.49 19.32 7.19
CA SER A 6 -13.33 18.18 6.80
C SER A 6 -13.11 18.02 5.29
N THR A 7 -13.14 16.80 4.75
CA THR A 7 -13.18 16.57 3.31
C THR A 7 -14.14 15.43 2.95
N VAL A 8 -14.86 15.65 1.84
CA VAL A 8 -15.52 14.74 0.90
C VAL A 8 -16.93 14.21 1.23
N THR A 9 -17.89 14.79 0.49
CA THR A 9 -18.93 14.18 -0.38
C THR A 9 -19.36 12.74 -0.10
N LEU A 10 -20.69 12.49 -0.09
CA LEU A 10 -21.38 11.62 -1.06
C LEU A 10 -22.88 11.41 -0.75
N LEU A 11 -23.65 11.32 -1.84
CA LEU A 11 -24.82 10.46 -2.09
C LEU A 11 -26.22 10.84 -1.57
N SER A 12 -27.02 11.28 -2.55
CA SER A 12 -28.47 11.18 -2.63
C SER A 12 -28.90 9.73 -2.89
N GLY A 13 -30.01 9.31 -2.28
CA GLY A 13 -30.69 8.06 -2.60
C GLY A 13 -31.63 7.62 -1.48
N GLY A 14 -32.93 7.93 -1.63
CA GLY A 14 -34.01 7.37 -0.81
C GLY A 14 -34.00 5.83 -0.87
N GLY A 15 -34.51 5.10 0.10
CA GLY A 15 -35.79 5.28 0.77
C GLY A 15 -36.58 3.99 0.55
N THR A 16 -37.21 3.51 1.62
CA THR A 16 -38.15 2.37 1.70
C THR A 16 -37.55 0.97 1.93
N ARG A 17 -37.76 0.48 3.16
CA ARG A 17 -38.10 -0.92 3.40
C ARG A 17 -39.09 -1.02 4.55
N THR A 18 -39.89 -2.05 4.44
CA THR A 18 -41.28 -2.25 4.84
C THR A 18 -41.54 -2.54 6.33
N PRO A 19 -42.81 -2.49 6.76
CA PRO A 19 -43.24 -2.63 8.15
C PRO A 19 -43.57 -4.08 8.54
N GLY A 20 -43.51 -4.33 9.85
CA GLY A 20 -43.97 -5.56 10.49
C GLY A 20 -45.50 -5.65 10.65
N THR A 21 -46.00 -6.87 10.65
CA THR A 21 -47.28 -7.33 11.22
C THR A 21 -47.12 -7.54 12.74
N PRO A 22 -48.16 -7.82 13.57
CA PRO A 22 -49.54 -8.26 13.23
C PRO A 22 -50.68 -7.60 14.06
N SER A 23 -51.94 -7.75 13.62
CA SER A 23 -53.09 -7.90 14.55
C SER A 23 -54.37 -8.36 13.85
N ARG A 24 -55.04 -9.34 14.48
CA ARG A 24 -56.40 -9.84 14.20
C ARG A 24 -57.43 -8.71 14.15
N ARG A 25 -58.40 -8.83 13.24
CA ARG A 25 -59.85 -8.81 13.55
C ARG A 25 -60.66 -9.37 12.37
N ALA A 26 -61.54 -10.30 12.72
CA ALA A 26 -62.53 -10.89 11.84
C ALA A 26 -63.57 -9.85 11.42
N ASN A 27 -63.99 -9.86 10.16
CA ASN A 27 -65.25 -9.31 9.71
C ASN A 27 -65.84 -10.27 8.68
N VAL A 28 -66.99 -10.85 9.04
CA VAL A 28 -67.83 -11.72 8.23
C VAL A 28 -68.63 -10.84 7.27
N CYS A 29 -68.48 -11.03 5.96
CA CYS A 29 -69.33 -10.40 4.95
C CYS A 29 -70.10 -11.47 4.17
N ARG A 30 -71.39 -11.54 4.53
CA ARG A 30 -72.57 -12.09 3.85
C ARG A 30 -72.40 -12.33 2.34
N LEU A 31 -72.42 -13.60 1.93
CA LEU A 31 -72.72 -13.99 0.55
C LEU A 31 -74.24 -13.99 0.36
N ARG A 32 -74.71 -13.28 -0.66
CA ARG A 32 -76.11 -13.24 -1.10
C ARG A 32 -76.28 -14.37 -2.11
N LEU A 33 -76.78 -15.52 -1.67
CA LEU A 33 -77.24 -16.59 -2.56
C LEU A 33 -78.59 -16.18 -3.17
N THR A 34 -78.64 -16.08 -4.48
CA THR A 34 -79.90 -16.13 -5.25
C THR A 34 -79.93 -17.46 -5.99
N VAL A 35 -80.78 -18.36 -5.52
CA VAL A 35 -81.30 -19.51 -6.27
C VAL A 35 -82.82 -19.40 -6.24
N PRO A 36 -83.52 -19.52 -7.38
CA PRO A 36 -84.98 -19.43 -7.44
C PRO A 36 -85.62 -20.74 -6.95
N PRO A 37 -86.79 -20.70 -6.28
CA PRO A 37 -87.57 -21.90 -6.05
C PRO A 37 -88.60 -22.10 -7.15
N GLU A 38 -88.73 -23.35 -7.60
CA GLU A 38 -89.92 -23.84 -8.28
C GLU A 38 -91.14 -23.80 -7.35
N SER A 39 -92.30 -23.67 -8.00
CA SER A 39 -93.65 -23.75 -7.45
C SER A 39 -93.88 -25.04 -6.67
N PRO A 40 -94.77 -25.04 -5.66
CA PRO A 40 -96.09 -25.63 -5.91
C PRO A 40 -97.28 -24.97 -5.19
N ILE A 41 -98.41 -24.92 -5.91
CA ILE A 41 -99.81 -25.25 -5.55
C ILE A 41 -100.41 -24.75 -4.22
N SER A 42 -101.52 -23.99 -4.31
CA SER A 42 -102.84 -24.18 -3.66
C SER A 42 -103.72 -22.94 -3.94
N GLU A 43 -104.82 -23.05 -4.68
CA GLU A 43 -106.21 -23.38 -4.25
C GLU A 43 -106.92 -22.30 -3.41
N GLU A 44 -108.09 -21.87 -3.94
CA GLU A 44 -109.35 -21.38 -3.33
C GLU A 44 -109.96 -20.32 -4.28
N SER A 45 -111.26 -20.26 -4.61
CA SER A 45 -112.47 -20.91 -4.10
C SER A 45 -113.66 -20.60 -5.05
N GLU A 46 -114.59 -21.58 -5.16
CA GLU A 46 -116.08 -21.46 -5.14
C GLU A 46 -116.82 -20.45 -6.08
N LYS A 47 -117.96 -20.72 -6.75
CA LYS A 47 -119.16 -21.54 -6.40
C LYS A 47 -120.23 -21.49 -7.54
N LYS A 48 -121.08 -22.54 -7.61
CA LYS A 48 -122.50 -22.63 -8.09
C LYS A 48 -122.79 -22.58 -9.63
N PHE A 49 -123.72 -23.32 -10.26
CA PHE A 49 -124.86 -24.16 -9.85
C PHE A 49 -125.35 -25.07 -11.03
N GLU A 50 -126.10 -26.12 -10.66
CA GLU A 50 -127.01 -27.10 -11.32
C GLU A 50 -127.66 -26.77 -12.70
N GLY A 51 -128.17 -27.68 -13.56
CA GLY A 51 -128.41 -29.14 -13.52
C GLY A 51 -129.25 -29.69 -14.71
N LYS A 52 -129.36 -31.04 -14.78
CA LYS A 52 -130.39 -31.94 -15.37
C LYS A 52 -130.63 -32.12 -16.89
N GLU A 53 -130.11 -33.25 -17.39
CA GLU A 53 -130.77 -34.43 -18.00
C GLU A 53 -132.14 -34.43 -18.77
N GLN A 54 -132.12 -35.25 -19.84
CA GLN A 54 -133.12 -36.23 -20.34
C GLN A 54 -134.18 -35.86 -21.42
N HIS A 55 -134.17 -36.67 -22.49
CA HIS A 55 -135.21 -36.94 -23.52
C HIS A 55 -136.35 -37.79 -22.92
N PRO A 56 -137.61 -37.86 -23.47
CA PRO A 56 -137.93 -38.54 -24.75
C PRO A 56 -139.22 -38.08 -25.53
N ASP A 57 -139.40 -38.63 -26.75
CA ASP A 57 -140.62 -38.67 -27.63
C ASP A 57 -141.70 -39.67 -27.07
N PRO A 58 -142.93 -39.96 -27.61
CA PRO A 58 -143.55 -39.70 -28.94
C PRO A 58 -145.11 -39.44 -28.93
N SER A 59 -145.82 -39.53 -30.10
CA SER A 59 -147.07 -40.35 -30.32
C SER A 59 -148.26 -39.70 -31.10
N ASN A 60 -148.76 -40.47 -32.10
CA ASN A 60 -150.13 -40.60 -32.72
C ASN A 60 -150.85 -39.38 -33.35
N GLY A 61 -151.65 -39.46 -34.42
CA GLY A 61 -152.24 -40.58 -35.18
C GLY A 61 -153.75 -40.39 -35.40
N GLU A 62 -154.19 -40.26 -36.67
CA GLU A 62 -155.53 -40.58 -37.23
C GLU A 62 -156.79 -39.69 -36.94
N PRO A 63 -157.97 -39.82 -37.62
CA PRO A 63 -158.36 -40.66 -38.77
C PRO A 63 -159.34 -40.07 -39.84
N THR A 64 -159.46 -40.82 -40.96
CA THR A 64 -160.64 -41.13 -41.83
C THR A 64 -161.61 -40.05 -42.38
N ARG A 65 -161.85 -40.10 -43.71
CA ARG A 65 -163.18 -40.34 -44.31
C ARG A 65 -163.10 -40.71 -45.80
N LYS A 66 -164.04 -41.54 -46.25
CA LYS A 66 -164.09 -42.21 -47.57
C LYS A 66 -165.15 -41.60 -48.51
N LEU A 67 -164.81 -41.63 -49.82
CA LEU A 67 -165.60 -41.67 -51.07
C LEU A 67 -166.38 -40.40 -51.53
N PRO A 68 -166.61 -40.20 -52.86
CA PRO A 68 -166.69 -41.21 -53.92
C PRO A 68 -165.90 -40.97 -55.23
N GLN A 69 -165.89 -42.05 -56.03
CA GLN A 69 -165.41 -42.21 -57.40
C GLN A 69 -165.69 -41.01 -58.32
N GLY A 70 -164.64 -40.50 -58.96
CA GLY A 70 -164.75 -39.56 -60.06
C GLY A 70 -163.47 -39.56 -60.87
N VAL A 71 -163.59 -39.71 -62.19
CA VAL A 71 -162.49 -39.49 -63.14
C VAL A 71 -161.98 -38.07 -62.93
N VAL A 72 -160.70 -37.92 -62.58
CA VAL A 72 -160.12 -36.60 -62.31
C VAL A 72 -159.54 -36.05 -63.61
N TYR A 73 -160.20 -35.04 -64.15
CA TYR A 73 -159.70 -34.28 -65.29
C TYR A 73 -158.77 -33.19 -64.78
N GLY A 74 -157.46 -33.35 -65.03
CA GLY A 74 -156.47 -32.31 -64.78
C GLY A 74 -156.43 -31.33 -65.96
N VAL A 75 -156.78 -30.08 -65.73
CA VAL A 75 -156.58 -28.99 -66.69
C VAL A 75 -155.28 -28.27 -66.32
N VAL A 76 -154.21 -28.51 -67.09
CA VAL A 76 -152.94 -27.78 -66.93
C VAL A 76 -152.61 -27.06 -68.23
N ARG A 77 -152.53 -25.73 -68.14
CA ARG A 77 -152.24 -24.83 -69.27
C ARG A 77 -150.80 -25.00 -69.76
N ARG A 78 -150.63 -25.32 -71.05
CA ARG A 78 -149.40 -25.00 -71.78
C ARG A 78 -149.54 -23.61 -72.38
N SER A 79 -148.55 -22.75 -72.16
CA SER A 79 -148.47 -21.44 -72.82
C SER A 79 -147.24 -21.48 -73.72
N ASP A 80 -147.42 -21.73 -75.01
CA ASP A 80 -146.38 -21.54 -76.02
C ASP A 80 -146.55 -20.20 -76.74
N GLN A 81 -145.41 -19.65 -77.17
CA GLN A 81 -145.27 -18.40 -77.93
C GLN A 81 -145.76 -18.53 -79.38
N ASN A 82 -147.03 -18.88 -79.61
CA ASN A 82 -147.76 -18.51 -80.83
C ASN A 82 -149.26 -18.78 -80.64
N GLN A 83 -150.12 -17.78 -80.83
CA GLN A 83 -151.50 -17.76 -80.35
C GLN A 83 -152.44 -18.78 -81.04
N GLN A 84 -152.41 -20.04 -80.63
CA GLN A 84 -153.61 -20.87 -80.55
C GLN A 84 -153.61 -21.62 -79.22
N LYS A 85 -154.61 -21.28 -78.39
CA LYS A 85 -154.79 -21.80 -77.04
C LYS A 85 -155.42 -23.19 -77.13
N GLU A 86 -154.58 -24.22 -77.25
CA GLU A 86 -155.04 -25.61 -77.19
C GLU A 86 -155.21 -26.08 -75.75
N MET A 87 -156.46 -26.45 -75.43
CA MET A 87 -156.84 -27.06 -74.16
C MET A 87 -156.75 -28.57 -74.33
N VAL A 88 -155.58 -29.15 -74.03
CA VAL A 88 -155.40 -30.61 -74.11
C VAL A 88 -155.80 -31.22 -72.78
N VAL A 89 -156.94 -31.93 -72.79
CA VAL A 89 -157.43 -32.69 -71.64
C VAL A 89 -156.75 -34.06 -71.66
N TYR A 90 -155.81 -34.28 -70.75
CA TYR A 90 -155.25 -35.62 -70.52
C TYR A 90 -156.10 -36.33 -69.46
N GLY A 91 -156.77 -37.41 -69.85
CA GLY A 91 -157.37 -38.34 -68.90
C GLY A 91 -156.30 -39.24 -68.31
N TRP A 92 -156.02 -39.13 -67.01
CA TRP A 92 -155.14 -40.08 -66.32
C TRP A 92 -155.96 -41.14 -65.61
N SER A 93 -155.55 -42.40 -65.80
CA SER A 93 -156.08 -43.51 -65.02
C SER A 93 -155.49 -43.47 -63.61
N THR A 94 -156.25 -43.93 -62.62
CA THR A 94 -155.85 -43.99 -61.20
C THR A 94 -154.57 -44.79 -60.93
N ASN A 95 -154.10 -45.58 -61.91
CA ASN A 95 -152.88 -46.37 -61.81
C ASN A 95 -151.61 -45.56 -62.15
N GLN A 96 -151.65 -44.70 -63.18
CA GLN A 96 -150.48 -43.89 -63.59
C GLN A 96 -150.06 -42.85 -62.55
N LEU A 97 -151.02 -42.18 -61.88
CA LEU A 97 -150.71 -41.22 -60.81
C LEU A 97 -150.08 -41.90 -59.59
N LYS A 98 -150.40 -43.17 -59.36
CA LYS A 98 -149.90 -43.97 -58.24
C LYS A 98 -148.43 -44.35 -58.45
N GLU A 99 -148.03 -44.65 -59.69
CA GLU A 99 -146.64 -44.93 -60.07
C GLU A 99 -145.75 -43.68 -59.93
N GLU A 100 -146.21 -42.53 -60.44
CA GLU A 100 -145.48 -41.25 -60.29
C GLU A 100 -145.34 -40.82 -58.82
N MET A 101 -146.38 -41.02 -58.00
CA MET A 101 -146.30 -40.74 -56.56
C MET A 101 -145.34 -41.71 -55.83
N ASN A 102 -145.21 -42.94 -56.31
CA ASN A 102 -144.22 -43.89 -55.79
C ASN A 102 -142.79 -43.49 -56.21
N TYR A 103 -142.59 -43.05 -57.46
CA TYR A 103 -141.28 -42.58 -57.95
C TYR A 103 -140.75 -41.38 -57.16
N ILE A 104 -141.60 -40.37 -56.89
CA ILE A 104 -141.21 -39.21 -56.06
C ILE A 104 -140.86 -39.63 -54.63
N LYS A 105 -141.58 -40.60 -54.06
CA LYS A 105 -141.27 -41.14 -52.72
C LYS A 105 -139.92 -41.83 -52.69
N ASP A 106 -139.59 -42.61 -53.71
CA ASP A 106 -138.31 -43.33 -53.79
C ASP A 106 -137.12 -42.38 -53.99
N VAL A 107 -137.26 -41.34 -54.80
CA VAL A 107 -136.22 -40.30 -54.96
C VAL A 107 -136.00 -39.54 -53.65
N ARG A 108 -137.08 -39.21 -52.92
CA ARG A 108 -136.97 -38.55 -51.61
C ARG A 108 -136.30 -39.45 -50.58
N ALA A 109 -136.65 -40.75 -50.57
CA ALA A 109 -136.04 -41.73 -49.68
C ALA A 109 -134.55 -41.97 -50.01
N THR A 110 -134.16 -41.92 -51.28
CA THR A 110 -132.75 -42.04 -51.70
C THR A 110 -131.94 -40.79 -51.38
N LEU A 111 -132.47 -39.59 -51.59
CA LEU A 111 -131.81 -38.34 -51.18
C LEU A 111 -131.65 -38.25 -49.65
N GLU A 112 -132.63 -38.70 -48.87
CA GLU A 112 -132.52 -38.69 -47.40
C GLU A 112 -131.52 -39.74 -46.89
N LYS A 113 -131.40 -40.88 -47.58
CA LYS A 113 -130.33 -41.86 -47.32
C LYS A 113 -128.94 -41.28 -47.62
N VAL A 114 -128.78 -40.51 -48.70
CA VAL A 114 -127.51 -39.84 -49.02
C VAL A 114 -127.18 -38.78 -47.97
N ARG A 115 -128.16 -37.97 -47.57
CA ARG A 115 -128.00 -36.95 -46.51
C ARG A 115 -127.50 -37.57 -45.21
N LYS A 116 -128.16 -38.62 -44.70
CA LYS A 116 -127.73 -39.30 -43.46
C LYS A 116 -126.33 -39.88 -43.56
N ARG A 117 -125.97 -40.45 -44.71
CA ARG A 117 -124.62 -40.98 -44.95
C ARG A 117 -123.57 -39.87 -44.95
N MET A 118 -123.85 -38.76 -45.64
CA MET A 118 -122.95 -37.60 -45.68
C MET A 118 -122.74 -36.93 -44.32
N TYR A 119 -123.79 -36.81 -43.48
CA TYR A 119 -123.63 -36.28 -42.11
C TYR A 119 -122.86 -37.25 -41.20
N GLY A 120 -123.08 -38.57 -41.33
CA GLY A 120 -122.29 -39.58 -40.61
C GLY A 120 -120.81 -39.55 -40.99
N ASP A 121 -120.51 -39.53 -42.29
CA ASP A 121 -119.13 -39.47 -42.80
C ASP A 121 -118.45 -38.14 -42.42
N TYR A 122 -119.19 -37.02 -42.41
CA TYR A 122 -118.68 -35.70 -41.99
C TYR A 122 -118.40 -35.65 -40.48
N ASP A 123 -119.28 -36.21 -39.65
CA ASP A 123 -119.08 -36.24 -38.20
C ASP A 123 -117.93 -37.18 -37.81
N GLU A 124 -117.80 -38.32 -38.47
CA GLU A 124 -116.67 -39.24 -38.28
C GLU A 124 -115.35 -38.59 -38.71
N MET A 125 -115.34 -37.86 -39.83
CA MET A 125 -114.18 -37.08 -40.27
C MET A 125 -113.86 -35.94 -39.29
N ARG A 126 -114.86 -35.26 -38.75
CA ARG A 126 -114.69 -34.22 -37.72
C ARG A 126 -114.14 -34.78 -36.41
N GLN A 127 -114.50 -36.01 -36.05
CA GLN A 127 -113.95 -36.71 -34.90
C GLN A 127 -112.51 -37.18 -35.16
N LYS A 128 -112.21 -37.73 -36.34
CA LYS A 128 -110.84 -38.07 -36.76
C LYS A 128 -109.93 -36.86 -36.83
N ILE A 129 -110.40 -35.72 -37.35
CA ILE A 129 -109.65 -34.46 -37.35
C ILE A 129 -109.37 -33.99 -35.92
N ARG A 130 -110.35 -34.07 -35.01
CA ARG A 130 -110.14 -33.74 -33.58
C ARG A 130 -109.14 -34.68 -32.92
N GLN A 131 -109.24 -35.98 -33.19
CA GLN A 131 -108.32 -36.98 -32.67
C GLN A 131 -106.89 -36.76 -33.18
N ILE A 132 -106.70 -36.55 -34.48
CA ILE A 132 -105.40 -36.23 -35.07
C ILE A 132 -104.86 -34.91 -34.51
N THR A 133 -105.71 -33.91 -34.28
CA THR A 133 -105.29 -32.63 -33.67
C THR A 133 -104.83 -32.83 -32.23
N GLN A 134 -105.50 -33.69 -31.46
CA GLN A 134 -105.12 -34.02 -30.09
C GLN A 134 -103.85 -34.88 -30.04
N GLU A 135 -103.70 -35.84 -30.94
CA GLU A 135 -102.46 -36.64 -31.06
C GLU A 135 -101.29 -35.76 -31.53
N LEU A 136 -101.53 -34.81 -32.44
CA LEU A 136 -100.54 -33.83 -32.86
C LEU A 136 -100.15 -32.89 -31.72
N SER A 137 -101.09 -32.44 -30.88
CA SER A 137 -100.77 -31.59 -29.73
C SER A 137 -100.02 -32.35 -28.64
N VAL A 138 -100.39 -33.62 -28.38
CA VAL A 138 -99.66 -34.49 -27.44
C VAL A 138 -98.26 -34.80 -27.97
N SER A 139 -98.11 -35.10 -29.26
CA SER A 139 -96.82 -35.33 -29.92
C SER A 139 -95.95 -34.07 -29.92
N GLN A 140 -96.55 -32.90 -30.16
CA GLN A 140 -95.86 -31.62 -30.09
C GLN A 140 -95.39 -31.33 -28.66
N ALA A 141 -96.24 -31.53 -27.64
CA ALA A 141 -95.85 -31.37 -26.24
C ALA A 141 -94.72 -32.35 -25.83
N GLN A 142 -94.76 -33.59 -26.33
CA GLN A 142 -93.69 -34.57 -26.09
C GLN A 142 -92.38 -34.15 -26.78
N LYS A 143 -92.46 -33.61 -28.00
CA LYS A 143 -91.30 -33.04 -28.70
C LYS A 143 -90.72 -31.86 -27.92
N ASP A 144 -91.55 -30.92 -27.50
CA ASP A 144 -91.14 -29.74 -26.73
C ASP A 144 -90.51 -30.16 -25.39
N TYR A 145 -91.05 -31.19 -24.72
CA TYR A 145 -90.45 -31.77 -23.51
C TYR A 145 -89.05 -32.37 -23.77
N LEU A 146 -88.91 -33.18 -24.82
CA LEU A 146 -87.61 -33.77 -25.20
C LEU A 146 -86.60 -32.69 -25.57
N GLU A 147 -87.02 -31.66 -26.31
CA GLU A 147 -86.20 -30.52 -26.70
C GLU A 147 -85.74 -29.73 -25.47
N ASN A 148 -86.63 -29.46 -24.51
CA ASN A 148 -86.29 -28.82 -23.23
C ASN A 148 -85.33 -29.68 -22.39
N HIS A 149 -85.53 -31.00 -22.34
CA HIS A 149 -84.64 -31.90 -21.61
C HIS A 149 -83.25 -31.96 -22.25
N ILE A 150 -83.17 -32.06 -23.58
CA ILE A 150 -81.91 -32.01 -24.33
C ILE A 150 -81.21 -30.66 -24.11
N GLN A 151 -81.95 -29.56 -24.15
CA GLN A 151 -81.42 -28.22 -23.91
C GLN A 151 -80.86 -28.07 -22.49
N THR A 152 -81.56 -28.61 -21.49
CA THR A 152 -81.11 -28.61 -20.09
C THR A 152 -79.85 -29.47 -19.92
N GLN A 153 -79.82 -30.65 -20.54
CA GLN A 153 -78.64 -31.52 -20.53
C GLN A 153 -77.44 -30.89 -21.27
N SER A 154 -77.66 -30.24 -22.41
CA SER A 154 -76.61 -29.50 -23.14
C SER A 154 -76.04 -28.38 -22.28
N SER A 155 -76.92 -27.58 -21.66
CA SER A 155 -76.50 -26.48 -20.78
C SER A 155 -75.70 -26.98 -19.57
N ALA A 156 -76.08 -28.14 -19.01
CA ALA A 156 -75.34 -28.78 -17.93
C ALA A 156 -73.95 -29.26 -18.41
N LEU A 157 -73.86 -29.90 -19.58
CA LEU A 157 -72.58 -30.30 -20.17
C LEU A 157 -71.68 -29.09 -20.48
N ASP A 158 -72.25 -28.00 -21.00
CA ASP A 158 -71.52 -26.76 -21.26
C ASP A 158 -71.00 -26.14 -19.94
N SER A 159 -71.78 -26.21 -18.86
CA SER A 159 -71.32 -25.77 -17.54
C SER A 159 -70.17 -26.63 -17.00
N VAL A 160 -70.22 -27.95 -17.19
CA VAL A 160 -69.15 -28.87 -16.78
C VAL A 160 -67.91 -28.64 -17.64
N ASN A 161 -68.06 -28.43 -18.94
CA ASN A 161 -66.97 -28.08 -19.84
C ASN A 161 -66.35 -26.73 -19.47
N ALA A 162 -67.16 -25.74 -19.09
CA ALA A 162 -66.67 -24.44 -18.62
C ALA A 162 -65.88 -24.58 -17.32
N VAL A 163 -66.38 -25.35 -16.35
CA VAL A 163 -65.67 -25.61 -15.07
C VAL A 163 -64.40 -26.43 -15.32
N SER A 164 -64.43 -27.43 -16.19
CA SER A 164 -63.25 -28.23 -16.57
C SER A 164 -62.19 -27.36 -17.23
N SER A 165 -62.60 -26.46 -18.13
CA SER A 165 -61.71 -25.51 -18.79
C SER A 165 -61.13 -24.48 -17.81
N ALA A 166 -61.94 -23.98 -16.87
CA ALA A 166 -61.49 -23.08 -15.81
C ALA A 166 -60.48 -23.77 -14.88
N LEU A 167 -60.76 -25.01 -14.45
CA LEU A 167 -59.85 -25.79 -13.63
C LEU A 167 -58.53 -26.09 -14.36
N ALA A 168 -58.59 -26.39 -15.66
CA ALA A 168 -57.38 -26.58 -16.47
C ALA A 168 -56.55 -25.29 -16.55
N SER A 169 -57.20 -24.13 -16.73
CA SER A 169 -56.53 -22.82 -16.70
C SER A 169 -55.88 -22.56 -15.33
N ASP A 170 -56.64 -22.72 -14.24
CA ASP A 170 -56.14 -22.51 -12.88
C ASP A 170 -54.98 -23.45 -12.55
N SER A 171 -55.04 -24.70 -13.03
CA SER A 171 -53.94 -25.67 -12.88
C SER A 171 -52.69 -25.23 -13.65
N ILE A 172 -52.85 -24.70 -14.86
CA ILE A 172 -51.72 -24.17 -15.66
C ILE A 172 -51.13 -22.94 -14.97
N ASP A 173 -51.97 -22.04 -14.46
CA ASP A 173 -51.53 -20.84 -13.75
C ASP A 173 -50.79 -21.18 -12.44
N LEU A 174 -51.26 -22.18 -11.68
CA LEU A 174 -50.56 -22.70 -10.51
C LEU A 174 -49.22 -23.34 -10.88
N GLN A 175 -49.17 -24.14 -11.94
CA GLN A 175 -47.91 -24.74 -12.41
C GLN A 175 -46.92 -23.65 -12.84
N LYS A 176 -47.40 -22.62 -13.55
CA LYS A 176 -46.58 -21.49 -13.98
C LYS A 176 -46.02 -20.71 -12.79
N THR A 177 -46.86 -20.33 -11.83
CA THR A 177 -46.40 -19.62 -10.62
C THR A 177 -45.42 -20.43 -9.80
N LEU A 178 -45.61 -21.75 -9.69
CA LEU A 178 -44.63 -22.62 -9.01
C LEU A 178 -43.28 -22.61 -9.72
N VAL A 179 -43.28 -22.74 -11.05
CA VAL A 179 -42.05 -22.68 -11.85
C VAL A 179 -41.37 -21.32 -11.70
N ASP A 180 -42.11 -20.22 -11.83
CA ASP A 180 -41.59 -18.85 -11.67
C ASP A 180 -40.93 -18.68 -10.28
N VAL A 181 -41.60 -19.13 -9.21
CA VAL A 181 -41.05 -19.10 -7.85
C VAL A 181 -39.81 -19.99 -7.71
N THR A 182 -39.75 -21.15 -8.37
CA THR A 182 -38.52 -21.99 -8.33
C THR A 182 -37.35 -21.35 -9.06
N LEU A 183 -37.60 -20.65 -10.17
CA LEU A 183 -36.58 -19.91 -10.89
C LEU A 183 -36.06 -18.74 -10.05
N GLU A 184 -36.95 -17.94 -9.47
CA GLU A 184 -36.57 -16.85 -8.56
C GLU A 184 -35.76 -17.35 -7.36
N ASN A 185 -36.14 -18.49 -6.76
CA ASN A 185 -35.36 -19.11 -5.68
C ASN A 185 -33.96 -19.56 -6.14
N SER A 186 -33.83 -20.03 -7.37
CA SER A 186 -32.52 -20.39 -7.94
C SER A 186 -31.64 -19.15 -8.16
N ASP A 187 -32.22 -18.06 -8.64
CA ASP A 187 -31.54 -16.77 -8.82
C ASP A 187 -31.09 -16.19 -7.47
N ILE A 188 -31.95 -16.21 -6.46
CA ILE A 188 -31.60 -15.77 -5.09
C ILE A 188 -30.45 -16.62 -4.55
N LYS A 189 -30.47 -17.95 -4.76
CA LYS A 189 -29.40 -18.85 -4.31
C LYS A 189 -28.07 -18.57 -5.02
N ASP A 190 -28.10 -18.22 -6.31
CA ASP A 190 -26.92 -17.78 -7.07
C ASP A 190 -26.39 -16.45 -6.55
N GLN A 191 -27.26 -15.48 -6.28
CA GLN A 191 -26.87 -14.20 -5.69
C GLN A 191 -26.23 -14.38 -4.31
N ILE A 192 -26.77 -15.25 -3.45
CA ILE A 192 -26.18 -15.57 -2.14
C ILE A 192 -24.78 -16.17 -2.32
N ARG A 193 -24.61 -17.12 -3.25
CA ARG A 193 -23.28 -17.70 -3.54
C ARG A 193 -22.29 -16.63 -4.04
N ASN A 194 -22.72 -15.74 -4.92
CA ASN A 194 -21.88 -14.65 -5.42
C ASN A 194 -21.50 -13.66 -4.30
N LEU A 195 -22.43 -13.31 -3.42
CA LEU A 195 -22.15 -12.47 -2.25
C LEU A 195 -21.19 -13.15 -1.27
N GLN A 196 -21.36 -14.45 -1.03
CA GLN A 196 -20.44 -15.22 -0.20
C GLN A 196 -19.02 -15.28 -0.80
N GLN A 197 -18.91 -15.51 -2.11
CA GLN A 197 -17.62 -15.53 -2.80
C GLN A 197 -16.92 -14.16 -2.78
N THR A 198 -17.67 -13.09 -3.04
CA THR A 198 -17.12 -11.73 -3.01
C THR A 198 -16.70 -11.31 -1.60
N TYR A 199 -17.49 -11.67 -0.57
CA TYR A 199 -17.11 -11.48 0.82
C TYR A 199 -15.84 -12.24 1.16
N GLN A 200 -15.76 -13.53 0.82
CA GLN A 200 -14.57 -14.35 1.06
C GLN A 200 -13.33 -13.76 0.38
N ALA A 201 -13.44 -13.40 -0.91
CA ALA A 201 -12.34 -12.78 -1.64
C ALA A 201 -11.90 -11.43 -1.02
N SER A 202 -12.82 -10.67 -0.43
CA SER A 202 -12.48 -9.43 0.29
C SER A 202 -11.76 -9.70 1.61
N MET A 203 -12.16 -10.76 2.34
CA MET A 203 -11.51 -11.19 3.57
C MET A 203 -10.10 -11.71 3.30
N ASP A 204 -9.92 -12.52 2.26
CA ASP A 204 -8.60 -13.03 1.85
C ASP A 204 -7.67 -11.87 1.46
N LYS A 205 -8.18 -10.87 0.71
CA LYS A 205 -7.43 -9.65 0.40
C LYS A 205 -7.04 -8.86 1.65
N LEU A 206 -7.93 -8.76 2.64
CA LEU A 206 -7.65 -8.07 3.90
C LEU A 206 -6.56 -8.81 4.69
N GLN A 207 -6.62 -10.14 4.77
CA GLN A 207 -5.60 -10.95 5.43
C GLN A 207 -4.23 -10.84 4.74
N GLU A 208 -4.21 -10.83 3.41
CA GLU A 208 -2.97 -10.62 2.65
C GLU A 208 -2.39 -9.23 2.89
N LYS A 209 -3.23 -8.19 2.93
CA LYS A 209 -2.79 -6.83 3.29
C LYS A 209 -2.26 -6.76 4.71
N GLN A 210 -2.87 -7.48 5.66
CA GLN A 210 -2.38 -7.57 7.03
C GLN A 210 -1.00 -8.24 7.09
N ARG A 211 -0.78 -9.33 6.35
CA ARG A 211 0.56 -9.96 6.23
C ARG A 211 1.60 -9.03 5.63
N GLN A 212 1.24 -8.27 4.59
CA GLN A 212 2.14 -7.28 3.98
C GLN A 212 2.52 -6.17 4.98
N LEU A 213 1.57 -5.71 5.79
CA LEU A 213 1.84 -4.72 6.85
C LEU A 213 2.77 -5.28 7.93
N GLU A 214 2.58 -6.52 8.35
CA GLU A 214 3.45 -7.19 9.32
C GLU A 214 4.87 -7.37 8.78
N ALA A 215 5.02 -7.81 7.53
CA ALA A 215 6.32 -7.93 6.86
C ALA A 215 7.03 -6.56 6.78
N ALA A 216 6.31 -5.52 6.36
CA ALA A 216 6.85 -4.16 6.32
C ALA A 216 7.20 -3.63 7.71
N HIS A 217 6.45 -4.02 8.75
CA HIS A 217 6.76 -3.64 10.13
C HIS A 217 8.08 -4.27 10.59
N VAL A 218 8.28 -5.57 10.34
CA VAL A 218 9.52 -6.28 10.69
C VAL A 218 10.71 -5.70 9.94
N GLU A 219 10.56 -5.40 8.65
CA GLU A 219 11.59 -4.75 7.85
C GLU A 219 11.96 -3.36 8.41
N ASN A 220 10.95 -2.54 8.75
CA ASN A 220 11.20 -1.24 9.38
C ASN A 220 11.92 -1.35 10.73
N GLN A 221 11.57 -2.33 11.56
CA GLN A 221 12.28 -2.60 12.81
C GLN A 221 13.74 -2.99 12.55
N LEU A 222 13.99 -3.86 11.57
CA LEU A 222 15.34 -4.28 11.20
C LEU A 222 16.17 -3.10 10.67
N LEU A 223 15.59 -2.28 9.80
CA LEU A 223 16.24 -1.08 9.28
C LEU A 223 16.55 -0.09 10.40
N LYS A 224 15.63 0.11 11.34
CA LYS A 224 15.86 0.94 12.53
C LYS A 224 17.04 0.44 13.34
N MET A 225 17.08 -0.85 13.67
CA MET A 225 18.21 -1.46 14.40
C MET A 225 19.53 -1.32 13.62
N LYS A 226 19.51 -1.48 12.30
CA LYS A 226 20.70 -1.33 11.46
C LYS A 226 21.21 0.11 11.43
N VAL A 227 20.32 1.08 11.33
CA VAL A 227 20.66 2.51 11.40
C VAL A 227 21.21 2.86 12.78
N GLU A 228 20.57 2.42 13.86
CA GLU A 228 21.05 2.65 15.23
C GLU A 228 22.42 2.02 15.47
N SER A 229 22.63 0.78 15.02
CA SER A 229 23.93 0.09 15.10
C SER A 229 25.01 0.82 14.30
N SER A 230 24.70 1.24 13.07
CA SER A 230 25.63 2.01 12.23
C SER A 230 25.95 3.36 12.84
N HIS A 231 24.96 4.06 13.39
CA HIS A 231 25.14 5.34 14.06
C HIS A 231 25.98 5.18 15.34
N ALA A 232 25.74 4.15 16.13
CA ALA A 232 26.53 3.83 17.32
C ALA A 232 28.00 3.52 16.98
N ALA A 233 28.24 2.71 15.93
CA ALA A 233 29.59 2.41 15.46
C ALA A 233 30.32 3.68 14.97
N ASN A 234 29.62 4.54 14.23
CA ASN A 234 30.19 5.81 13.75
C ASN A 234 30.52 6.76 14.93
N ALA A 235 29.62 6.87 15.91
CA ALA A 235 29.87 7.67 17.10
C ALA A 235 31.09 7.15 17.89
N GLU A 236 31.24 5.82 18.00
CA GLU A 236 32.40 5.23 18.68
C GLU A 236 33.70 5.49 17.91
N ALA A 237 33.71 5.38 16.57
CA ALA A 237 34.88 5.73 15.77
C ALA A 237 35.32 7.18 15.99
N MET A 238 34.38 8.12 16.07
CA MET A 238 34.68 9.53 16.38
C MET A 238 35.23 9.70 17.81
N ARG A 239 34.66 8.99 18.80
CA ARG A 239 35.19 8.99 20.19
C ARG A 239 36.59 8.42 20.26
N GLU A 240 36.87 7.32 19.56
CA GLU A 240 38.21 6.72 19.51
C GLU A 240 39.22 7.65 18.84
N MET A 241 38.86 8.26 17.71
CA MET A 241 39.72 9.24 17.05
C MET A 241 40.03 10.41 17.98
N THR A 242 39.01 10.92 18.68
CA THR A 242 39.17 11.98 19.68
C THR A 242 40.11 11.55 20.80
N ARG A 243 39.91 10.34 21.37
CA ARG A 243 40.76 9.78 22.43
C ARG A 243 42.21 9.62 21.97
N LYS A 244 42.43 9.14 20.75
CA LYS A 244 43.76 8.98 20.14
C LYS A 244 44.45 10.33 19.95
N LEU A 245 43.75 11.34 19.43
CA LEU A 245 44.31 12.68 19.26
C LEU A 245 44.70 13.28 20.60
N TYR A 246 43.79 13.29 21.58
CA TYR A 246 44.11 13.81 22.93
C TYR A 246 45.26 13.04 23.58
N GLY A 247 45.25 11.71 23.50
CA GLY A 247 46.36 10.88 23.99
C GLY A 247 47.70 11.26 23.35
N GLN A 248 47.73 11.41 22.02
CA GLN A 248 48.95 11.84 21.31
C GLN A 248 49.43 13.23 21.72
N TYR A 249 48.52 14.18 21.96
CA TYR A 249 48.88 15.51 22.44
C TYR A 249 49.46 15.46 23.85
N GLU A 250 48.82 14.70 24.75
CA GLU A 250 49.32 14.54 26.12
C GLU A 250 50.67 13.82 26.14
N ASP A 251 50.85 12.78 25.34
CA ASP A 251 52.11 12.04 25.23
C ASP A 251 53.24 12.96 24.75
N ARG A 252 53.01 13.75 23.69
CA ARG A 252 53.97 14.75 23.21
C ARG A 252 54.30 15.79 24.28
N LEU A 253 53.30 16.26 25.02
CA LEU A 253 53.52 17.22 26.10
C LEU A 253 54.40 16.63 27.20
N ARG A 254 54.14 15.38 27.60
CA ARG A 254 54.96 14.67 28.60
C ARG A 254 56.39 14.45 28.11
N GLU A 255 56.58 14.07 26.84
CA GLU A 255 57.90 13.88 26.24
C GLU A 255 58.72 15.17 26.24
N GLU A 256 58.13 16.30 25.80
CA GLU A 256 58.81 17.59 25.79
C GLU A 256 59.13 18.09 27.20
N GLN A 257 58.22 17.89 28.17
CA GLN A 257 58.52 18.17 29.58
C GLN A 257 59.67 17.32 30.11
N ARG A 258 59.73 16.03 29.74
CA ARG A 258 60.83 15.14 30.11
C ARG A 258 62.16 15.58 29.49
N ARG A 259 62.15 15.96 28.21
CA ARG A 259 63.33 16.47 27.48
C ARG A 259 63.85 17.75 28.12
N HIS A 260 62.98 18.74 28.32
CA HIS A 260 63.35 19.97 29.00
C HIS A 260 63.88 19.72 30.42
N GLY A 261 63.26 18.80 31.17
CA GLY A 261 63.76 18.40 32.49
C GLY A 261 65.17 17.81 32.43
N ALA A 262 65.43 16.91 31.48
CA ALA A 262 66.75 16.30 31.29
C ALA A 262 67.81 17.31 30.80
N GLU A 263 67.46 18.23 29.91
CA GLU A 263 68.36 19.30 29.46
C GLU A 263 68.72 20.25 30.60
N LYS A 264 67.74 20.62 31.42
CA LYS A 264 67.99 21.42 32.63
C LYS A 264 68.94 20.71 33.58
N GLU A 265 68.73 19.40 33.81
CA GLU A 265 69.60 18.60 34.68
C GLU A 265 71.03 18.52 34.13
N ALA A 266 71.20 18.26 32.83
CA ALA A 266 72.51 18.22 32.19
C ALA A 266 73.26 19.56 32.28
N LEU A 267 72.57 20.69 32.05
CA LEU A 267 73.17 22.02 32.20
C LEU A 267 73.56 22.33 33.66
N LEU A 268 72.76 21.88 34.62
CA LEU A 268 73.11 22.01 36.04
C LEU A 268 74.35 21.17 36.38
N GLU A 269 74.47 19.95 35.85
CA GLU A 269 75.66 19.13 36.02
C GLU A 269 76.91 19.77 35.41
N GLU A 270 76.80 20.32 34.21
CA GLU A 270 77.91 21.04 33.55
C GLU A 270 78.33 22.28 34.36
N THR A 271 77.37 23.08 34.82
CA THR A 271 77.62 24.24 35.67
C THR A 271 78.32 23.84 36.98
N ASN A 272 77.88 22.77 37.62
CA ASN A 272 78.51 22.23 38.83
C ASN A 272 79.93 21.71 38.56
N SER A 273 80.18 21.12 37.38
CA SER A 273 81.52 20.70 36.97
C SER A 273 82.46 21.91 36.82
N PHE A 274 82.01 22.96 36.12
CA PHE A 274 82.78 24.21 36.01
C PHE A 274 83.04 24.86 37.36
N LEU A 275 82.04 24.89 38.24
CA LEU A 275 82.21 25.41 39.59
C LEU A 275 83.30 24.64 40.36
N LYS A 276 83.31 23.31 40.31
CA LYS A 276 84.38 22.49 40.91
C LYS A 276 85.75 22.79 40.30
N MET A 277 85.85 22.91 38.98
CA MET A 277 87.11 23.24 38.30
C MET A 277 87.64 24.62 38.73
N ILE A 278 86.76 25.61 38.88
CA ILE A 278 87.12 26.95 39.37
C ILE A 278 87.57 26.87 40.84
N GLU A 279 86.86 26.14 41.69
CA GLU A 279 87.25 25.93 43.10
C GLU A 279 88.63 25.27 43.21
N GLU A 280 88.92 24.27 42.39
CA GLU A 280 90.23 23.61 42.35
C GLU A 280 91.34 24.54 41.84
N ALA A 281 91.06 25.33 40.79
CA ALA A 281 92.00 26.32 40.29
C ALA A 281 92.29 27.40 41.34
N ASN A 282 91.26 27.88 42.05
CA ASN A 282 91.41 28.85 43.14
C ASN A 282 92.25 28.28 44.29
N LYS A 283 92.05 27.01 44.67
CA LYS A 283 92.90 26.34 45.67
C LYS A 283 94.37 26.28 45.23
N LYS A 284 94.62 25.91 43.96
CA LYS A 284 95.99 25.87 43.40
C LYS A 284 96.62 27.27 43.37
N MET A 285 95.85 28.28 43.00
CA MET A 285 96.27 29.67 42.99
C MET A 285 96.66 30.15 44.39
N GLN A 286 95.84 29.88 45.41
CA GLN A 286 96.16 30.23 46.81
C GLN A 286 97.47 29.58 47.28
N VAL A 287 97.70 28.30 46.93
CA VAL A 287 98.96 27.62 47.28
C VAL A 287 100.16 28.27 46.57
N ALA A 288 100.01 28.64 45.29
CA ALA A 288 101.05 29.33 44.54
C ALA A 288 101.33 30.74 45.08
N GLU A 289 100.29 31.46 45.49
CA GLU A 289 100.38 32.80 46.10
C GLU A 289 101.16 32.74 47.42
N ILE A 290 100.82 31.82 48.32
CA ILE A 290 101.58 31.61 49.57
C ILE A 290 103.05 31.28 49.28
N SER A 291 103.33 30.38 48.32
CA SER A 291 104.72 30.05 47.97
C SER A 291 105.49 31.23 47.35
N LEU A 292 104.80 32.12 46.64
CA LEU A 292 105.40 33.34 46.10
C LEU A 292 105.70 34.33 47.22
N GLU A 293 104.78 34.53 48.16
CA GLU A 293 105.01 35.35 49.35
C GLU A 293 106.22 34.88 50.17
N GLU A 294 106.39 33.56 50.35
CA GLU A 294 107.56 32.98 51.02
C GLU A 294 108.88 33.30 50.27
N LYS A 295 108.85 33.23 48.93
CA LYS A 295 110.01 33.59 48.10
C LYS A 295 110.30 35.08 48.16
N ASP A 296 109.29 35.94 48.14
CA ASP A 296 109.44 37.38 48.26
C ASP A 296 110.01 37.76 49.63
N GLN A 297 109.58 37.09 50.70
CA GLN A 297 110.21 37.23 52.03
C GLN A 297 111.69 36.87 51.98
N ARG A 298 112.05 35.75 51.32
CA ARG A 298 113.43 35.31 51.16
C ARG A 298 114.27 36.28 50.32
N ILE A 299 113.71 36.82 49.24
CA ILE A 299 114.37 37.86 48.42
C ILE A 299 114.64 39.08 49.29
N GLY A 300 113.65 39.54 50.06
CA GLY A 300 113.83 40.66 50.98
C GLY A 300 114.90 40.41 52.07
N GLU A 301 115.10 39.17 52.53
CA GLU A 301 116.23 38.84 53.41
C GLU A 301 117.59 38.96 52.69
N LEU A 302 117.67 38.48 51.45
CA LEU A 302 118.87 38.54 50.63
C LEU A 302 119.22 40.00 50.28
N ASP A 303 118.25 40.83 49.91
CA ASP A 303 118.48 42.25 49.62
C ASP A 303 119.06 42.98 50.84
N ARG A 304 118.53 42.74 52.05
CA ARG A 304 119.10 43.30 53.29
C ARG A 304 120.53 42.81 53.58
N LEU A 305 120.86 41.58 53.19
CA LEU A 305 122.23 41.06 53.29
C LEU A 305 123.15 41.76 52.28
N ILE A 306 122.70 41.89 51.03
CA ILE A 306 123.43 42.59 49.97
C ILE A 306 123.70 44.03 50.39
N GLU A 307 122.70 44.76 50.90
CA GLU A 307 122.89 46.13 51.39
C GLU A 307 123.95 46.22 52.50
N ARG A 308 124.02 45.23 53.41
CA ARG A 308 125.07 45.19 54.45
C ARG A 308 126.45 44.94 53.86
N MET A 309 126.55 43.96 52.96
CA MET A 309 127.79 43.66 52.25
C MET A 309 128.26 44.84 51.38
N GLU A 310 127.34 45.56 50.75
CA GLU A 310 127.67 46.76 49.99
C GLU A 310 128.18 47.87 50.90
N LYS A 311 127.53 48.14 52.04
CA LYS A 311 128.02 49.11 53.03
C LYS A 311 129.42 48.76 53.52
N GLU A 312 129.66 47.49 53.84
CA GLU A 312 130.97 46.98 54.23
C GLU A 312 132.00 47.14 53.09
N ARG A 313 131.65 46.79 51.85
CA ARG A 313 132.51 47.00 50.68
C ARG A 313 132.88 48.47 50.51
N HIS A 314 131.92 49.38 50.58
CA HIS A 314 132.18 50.83 50.48
C HIS A 314 133.01 51.34 51.67
N GLN A 315 132.91 50.72 52.84
CA GLN A 315 133.77 51.03 53.99
C GLN A 315 135.21 50.55 53.76
N LEU A 316 135.39 49.29 53.35
CA LEU A 316 136.71 48.73 53.01
C LEU A 316 137.38 49.49 51.87
N GLN A 317 136.63 49.90 50.84
CA GLN A 317 137.14 50.74 49.76
C GLN A 317 137.64 52.10 50.25
N ARG A 318 136.93 52.73 51.21
CA ARG A 318 137.40 53.98 51.84
C ARG A 318 138.68 53.77 52.63
N GLN A 319 138.75 52.71 53.45
CA GLN A 319 139.95 52.36 54.20
C GLN A 319 141.14 52.06 53.27
N LEU A 320 140.90 51.35 52.16
CA LEU A 320 141.94 51.09 51.15
C LEU A 320 142.47 52.41 50.57
N LEU A 321 141.60 53.33 50.16
CA LEU A 321 142.01 54.65 49.66
C LEU A 321 142.74 55.50 50.70
N GLU A 322 142.34 55.40 51.97
CA GLU A 322 143.03 56.06 53.10
C GLU A 322 144.45 55.50 53.25
N HIS A 323 144.63 54.19 53.26
CA HIS A 323 145.94 53.55 53.32
C HIS A 323 146.79 53.82 52.06
N GLU A 324 146.21 53.77 50.86
CA GLU A 324 146.91 54.16 49.63
C GLU A 324 147.41 55.61 49.70
N ARG A 325 146.62 56.53 50.27
CA ARG A 325 147.03 57.91 50.48
C ARG A 325 148.16 58.03 51.52
N GLU A 326 148.05 57.32 52.64
CA GLU A 326 149.10 57.24 53.67
C GLU A 326 150.43 56.73 53.07
N MET A 327 150.39 55.62 52.34
CA MET A 327 151.55 55.02 51.67
C MET A 327 152.11 55.91 50.55
N SER A 328 151.26 56.60 49.79
CA SER A 328 151.72 57.57 48.77
C SER A 328 152.40 58.80 49.38
N GLY A 329 152.16 59.11 50.67
CA GLY A 329 152.90 60.11 51.41
C GLY A 329 154.28 59.63 51.87
N GLU A 330 154.48 58.31 52.03
CA GLU A 330 155.76 57.69 52.41
C GLU A 330 156.65 57.35 51.20
N MET A 331 156.09 57.09 50.02
CA MET A 331 156.81 56.98 48.75
C MET A 331 157.09 58.38 48.18
N THR A 332 158.20 58.97 48.63
CA THR A 332 158.64 60.30 48.19
C THR A 332 159.14 60.31 46.75
N ALA A 333 159.07 61.46 46.07
CA ALA A 333 159.60 61.71 44.72
C ALA A 333 161.05 61.23 44.49
N SER A 334 161.82 61.03 45.58
CA SER A 334 163.15 60.42 45.55
C SER A 334 163.15 58.97 45.05
N ASP A 335 162.11 58.18 45.31
CA ASP A 335 162.02 56.82 44.80
C ASP A 335 161.65 56.82 43.31
N ASP A 336 160.81 57.75 42.86
CA ASP A 336 160.47 57.94 41.45
C ASP A 336 161.71 58.35 40.62
N GLU A 337 162.51 59.31 41.11
CA GLU A 337 163.80 59.67 40.49
C GLU A 337 164.78 58.48 40.46
N ARG A 338 164.78 57.66 41.51
CA ARG A 338 165.64 56.48 41.60
C ARG A 338 165.21 55.38 40.64
N TYR A 339 163.91 55.12 40.51
CA TYR A 339 163.34 54.21 39.52
C TYR A 339 163.63 54.68 38.10
N GLN A 340 163.48 55.98 37.82
CA GLN A 340 163.75 56.56 36.51
C GLN A 340 165.24 56.46 36.13
N GLN A 341 166.15 56.77 37.07
CA GLN A 341 167.60 56.57 36.88
C GLN A 341 167.97 55.09 36.68
N LEU A 342 167.34 54.18 37.42
CA LEU A 342 167.51 52.72 37.24
C LEU A 342 167.02 52.25 35.87
N GLU A 343 165.91 52.81 35.38
CA GLU A 343 165.35 52.47 34.07
C GLU A 343 166.22 53.00 32.92
N GLU A 344 166.72 54.24 33.02
CA GLU A 344 167.70 54.80 32.07
C GLU A 344 169.01 54.01 32.06
N ALA A 345 169.55 53.67 33.23
CA ALA A 345 170.75 52.83 33.34
C ALA A 345 170.52 51.43 32.75
N SER A 346 169.34 50.83 32.99
CA SER A 346 168.94 49.55 32.41
C SER A 346 168.79 49.61 30.89
N ALA A 347 168.24 50.71 30.35
CA ALA A 347 168.14 50.93 28.91
C ALA A 347 169.52 51.11 28.26
N SER A 348 170.40 51.90 28.88
CA SER A 348 171.79 52.11 28.42
C SER A 348 172.59 50.80 28.40
N LEU A 349 172.47 49.98 29.45
CA LEU A 349 173.12 48.67 29.50
C LEU A 349 172.58 47.72 28.41
N ARG A 350 171.26 47.70 28.18
CA ARG A 350 170.64 46.90 27.10
C ARG A 350 171.14 47.31 25.71
N GLU A 351 171.40 48.59 25.48
CA GLU A 351 171.96 49.08 24.21
C GLU A 351 173.45 48.72 24.05
N ARG A 352 174.23 48.79 25.13
CA ARG A 352 175.64 48.38 25.11
C ARG A 352 175.81 46.88 24.90
N ILE A 353 174.93 46.06 25.45
CA ILE A 353 174.87 44.61 25.17
C ILE A 353 174.62 44.38 23.68
N ARG A 354 173.62 45.04 23.08
CA ARG A 354 173.36 44.94 21.63
C ARG A 354 174.56 45.32 20.77
N HIS A 355 175.23 46.44 21.09
CA HIS A 355 176.43 46.85 20.36
C HIS A 355 177.59 45.85 20.48
N LEU A 356 177.77 45.24 21.66
CA LEU A 356 178.76 44.19 21.86
C LEU A 356 178.40 42.93 21.09
N ASP A 357 177.14 42.51 21.09
CA ASP A 357 176.65 41.35 20.33
C ASP A 357 176.88 41.56 18.82
N ASP A 358 176.65 42.76 18.29
CA ASP A 358 176.91 43.09 16.88
C ASP A 358 178.41 43.04 16.54
N MET A 359 179.28 43.52 17.43
CA MET A 359 180.74 43.40 17.25
C MET A 359 181.20 41.94 17.32
N VAL A 360 180.65 41.15 18.24
CA VAL A 360 180.92 39.71 18.34
C VAL A 360 180.44 39.00 17.06
N HIS A 361 179.28 39.36 16.52
CA HIS A 361 178.81 38.80 15.26
C HIS A 361 179.69 39.19 14.07
N CYS A 362 180.18 40.44 13.99
CA CYS A 362 181.13 40.85 12.95
C CYS A 362 182.46 40.07 13.06
N GLN A 363 182.97 39.88 14.28
CA GLN A 363 184.17 39.06 14.55
C GLN A 363 183.95 37.59 14.17
N GLN A 364 182.84 36.98 14.60
CA GLN A 364 182.47 35.60 14.26
C GLN A 364 182.34 35.39 12.76
N LYS A 365 181.74 36.33 12.02
CA LYS A 365 181.63 36.25 10.55
C LYS A 365 183.02 36.29 9.88
N LYS A 366 183.94 37.11 10.39
CA LYS A 366 185.32 37.19 9.87
C LYS A 366 186.14 35.93 10.18
N VAL A 367 186.00 35.37 11.38
CA VAL A 367 186.60 34.08 11.74
C VAL A 367 186.04 32.95 10.88
N LYS A 368 184.71 32.92 10.66
CA LYS A 368 184.08 31.91 9.81
C LYS A 368 184.59 31.97 8.37
N GLN A 369 184.75 33.17 7.81
CA GLN A 369 185.33 33.36 6.48
C GLN A 369 186.80 32.89 6.43
N MET A 370 187.62 33.20 7.45
CA MET A 370 188.99 32.66 7.53
C MET A 370 189.03 31.14 7.62
N VAL A 371 188.14 30.51 8.39
CA VAL A 371 188.06 29.03 8.49
C VAL A 371 187.62 28.41 7.16
N GLU A 372 186.66 29.00 6.45
CA GLU A 372 186.24 28.55 5.13
C GLU A 372 187.39 28.63 4.11
N GLU A 373 188.17 29.71 4.06
CA GLU A 373 189.36 29.84 3.20
C GLU A 373 190.45 28.77 3.52
N HIS A 374 190.72 28.50 4.80
CA HIS A 374 191.66 27.45 5.20
C HIS A 374 191.12 26.04 4.87
N SER A 375 189.81 25.80 4.98
CA SER A 375 189.20 24.51 4.64
C SER A 375 189.23 24.23 3.13
N VAL A 376 189.06 25.26 2.28
CA VAL A 376 189.21 25.14 0.83
C VAL A 376 190.67 24.89 0.44
N SER A 377 191.64 25.55 1.11
CA SER A 377 193.07 25.35 0.89
C SER A 377 193.58 23.96 1.35
N LEU A 378 193.07 23.44 2.48
CA LEU A 378 193.37 22.08 2.94
C LEU A 378 192.71 21.01 2.05
N SER A 379 191.50 21.26 1.54
CA SER A 379 190.83 20.34 0.60
C SER A 379 191.47 20.29 -0.79
N THR A 380 192.24 21.31 -1.19
CA THR A 380 193.02 21.29 -2.45
C THR A 380 194.42 20.66 -2.26
N LYS A 381 194.99 20.64 -1.05
CA LYS A 381 196.32 20.10 -0.77
C LYS A 381 196.41 18.59 -0.54
N TRP A 382 195.30 17.91 -0.23
CA TRP A 382 195.26 16.44 -0.07
C TRP A 382 194.73 15.68 -1.30
N LYS A 383 194.53 16.37 -2.44
CA LYS A 383 194.08 15.79 -3.73
C LYS A 383 195.23 15.53 -4.72
N CYS A 384 196.49 15.51 -4.27
CA CYS A 384 197.67 15.10 -5.07
C CYS A 384 198.46 14.00 -4.35
#